data_AF-A0A962ZQ20-F1
#
_entry.id   AF-A0A962ZQ20-F1
#
_cell.length_a   1.000
_cell.length_b   1.000
_cell.length_c   1.000
_cell.angle_alpha   90.00
_cell.angle_beta   90.00
_cell.angle_gamma   90.00
#
_symmetry.space_group_name_H-M   'P 1'
#
loop_
_entity.id
_entity.type
_entity.pdbx_description
1 polymer ?
#
loop_
_entity_poly.entity_id
_entity_poly.type
_entity_poly.pdbx_seq_one_letter_code
_entity_poly.pdbx_strand_id
1 'polypeptide(L)'
;MVKRLARIAPFVSIALLLCAHNADAELNLAAASRHTLDNGLTVLILEEHSFPLVSVQTLYRVGARDEVPGRTGLAHFMEHMAFRGSERFPDTGLVSSIYAAGGEWHGYTWIDQTTYFSTAPVAELG
;
A
#
# COMPACT_ATOMS: atom_id res chain seq x y z
N MET A 1 -18.34 -38.78 45.48
CA MET A 1 -17.10 -38.10 45.91
C MET A 1 -16.24 -37.87 44.67
N VAL A 2 -16.00 -36.60 44.39
CA VAL A 2 -15.38 -36.00 43.19
C VAL A 2 -14.02 -36.62 42.85
N LYS A 3 -13.76 -36.92 41.57
CA LYS A 3 -12.44 -36.85 40.90
C LYS A 3 -12.51 -37.46 39.50
N ARG A 4 -12.52 -36.62 38.45
CA ARG A 4 -11.79 -36.79 37.16
C ARG A 4 -12.21 -35.71 36.15
N LEU A 5 -11.99 -34.45 36.50
CA LEU A 5 -11.69 -33.40 35.52
C LEU A 5 -10.19 -33.12 35.65
N ALA A 6 -9.35 -33.59 34.72
CA ALA A 6 -7.99 -33.08 34.48
C ALA A 6 -7.25 -33.95 33.44
N ARG A 7 -7.69 -33.99 32.17
CA ARG A 7 -6.88 -34.58 31.08
C ARG A 7 -7.08 -33.91 29.70
N ILE A 8 -7.33 -32.60 29.67
CA ILE A 8 -7.33 -31.82 28.39
C ILE A 8 -6.27 -30.69 28.42
N ALA A 9 -5.50 -30.57 29.51
CA ALA A 9 -4.56 -29.46 29.69
C ALA A 9 -3.28 -29.44 28.82
N PRO A 10 -2.71 -30.56 28.29
CA PRO A 10 -1.40 -30.45 27.65
C PRO A 10 -1.46 -30.04 26.17
N PHE A 11 -2.63 -30.12 25.52
CA PHE A 11 -2.75 -29.80 24.09
C PHE A 11 -3.04 -28.32 23.79
N VAL A 12 -3.63 -27.58 24.74
CA VAL A 12 -3.90 -26.14 24.55
C VAL A 12 -2.61 -25.32 24.68
N SER A 13 -1.65 -25.74 25.50
CA SER A 13 -0.41 -25.00 25.72
C SER A 13 0.61 -25.10 24.58
N ILE A 14 0.59 -26.19 23.78
CA ILE A 14 1.51 -26.35 22.64
C ILE A 14 1.02 -25.54 21.43
N ALA A 15 -0.28 -25.39 21.25
CA ALA A 15 -0.85 -24.57 20.16
C ALA A 15 -0.56 -23.07 20.35
N LEU A 16 -0.49 -22.57 21.59
CA LEU A 16 -0.14 -21.16 21.85
C LEU A 16 1.35 -20.84 21.63
N LEU A 17 2.27 -21.81 21.78
CA LEU A 17 3.69 -21.57 21.52
C LEU A 17 4.04 -21.54 20.02
N LEU A 18 3.24 -22.16 19.14
CA LEU A 18 3.50 -22.17 17.70
C LEU A 18 3.07 -20.87 16.98
N CYS A 19 2.18 -20.08 17.59
CA CYS A 19 1.73 -18.81 17.01
C CYS A 19 2.65 -17.62 17.28
N ALA A 20 3.68 -17.78 18.13
CA ALA A 20 4.51 -16.66 18.61
C ALA A 20 5.73 -16.33 17.72
N HIS A 21 5.85 -16.92 16.52
CA HIS A 21 7.06 -16.77 15.68
C HIS A 21 6.91 -15.94 14.40
N ASN A 22 5.78 -15.25 14.18
CA ASN A 22 5.59 -14.41 12.99
C ASN A 22 5.02 -13.03 13.33
N ALA A 23 5.60 -12.37 14.33
CA ALA A 23 5.31 -10.97 14.59
C ALA A 23 6.64 -10.28 14.78
N ASP A 24 7.08 -9.61 13.71
CA ASP A 24 7.89 -8.38 13.67
C ASP A 24 8.73 -8.35 12.40
N ALA A 25 8.06 -8.38 11.23
CA ALA A 25 8.69 -7.97 9.98
C ALA A 25 8.75 -6.44 9.98
N GLU A 26 9.79 -5.87 10.59
CA GLU A 26 10.07 -4.44 10.48
C GLU A 26 10.74 -4.16 9.13
N LEU A 27 10.13 -3.28 8.33
CA LEU A 27 10.72 -2.85 7.06
C LEU A 27 12.02 -2.08 7.33
N ASN A 28 13.16 -2.63 6.90
CA ASN A 28 14.44 -1.95 6.99
C ASN A 28 14.55 -0.86 5.90
N LEU A 29 14.00 0.32 6.18
CA LEU A 29 14.02 1.46 5.25
C LEU A 29 15.44 1.90 4.88
N ALA A 30 16.45 1.64 5.73
CA ALA A 30 17.84 1.98 5.44
C ALA A 30 18.45 1.12 4.31
N ALA A 31 17.84 -0.03 4.00
CA ALA A 31 18.23 -0.87 2.88
C ALA A 31 17.66 -0.39 1.53
N ALA A 32 16.80 0.63 1.51
CA ALA A 32 16.21 1.13 0.28
C ALA A 32 17.28 1.71 -0.66
N SER A 33 17.27 1.27 -1.91
CA SER A 33 18.11 1.84 -2.96
C SER A 33 17.47 3.08 -3.56
N ARG A 34 18.28 4.08 -3.90
CA ARG A 34 17.84 5.33 -4.51
C ARG A 34 18.34 5.44 -5.95
N HIS A 35 17.41 5.66 -6.86
CA HIS A 35 17.66 5.86 -8.29
C HIS A 35 17.11 7.22 -8.72
N THR A 36 17.68 7.80 -9.76
CA THR A 36 17.13 8.99 -10.43
C THR A 36 17.03 8.68 -11.91
N LEU A 37 15.81 8.77 -12.43
CA LEU A 37 15.54 8.55 -13.85
C LEU A 37 15.99 9.75 -14.68
N ASP A 38 16.11 9.57 -16.00
CA ASP A 38 16.53 10.63 -16.93
C ASP A 38 15.61 11.84 -16.91
N ASN A 39 14.32 11.66 -16.56
CA ASN A 39 13.34 12.73 -16.40
C ASN A 39 13.42 13.45 -15.03
N GLY A 40 14.38 13.09 -14.17
CA GLY A 40 14.58 13.67 -12.85
C GLY A 40 13.76 13.04 -11.72
N LEU A 41 12.90 12.05 -12.00
CA LEU A 41 12.12 11.36 -10.97
C LEU A 41 13.04 10.56 -10.05
N THR A 42 12.95 10.81 -8.74
CA THR A 42 13.60 9.97 -7.72
C THR A 42 12.74 8.74 -7.46
N VAL A 43 13.35 7.56 -7.58
CA VAL A 43 12.70 6.28 -7.28
C VAL A 43 13.42 5.65 -6.10
N LEU A 44 12.67 5.29 -5.07
CA LEU A 44 13.16 4.54 -3.92
C LEU A 44 12.62 3.11 -4.02
N ILE A 45 13.51 2.13 -4.00
CA ILE A 45 13.16 0.71 -4.10
C ILE A 45 13.63 0.02 -2.83
N LEU A 46 12.67 -0.49 -2.06
CA LEU A 46 12.91 -1.39 -0.96
C LEU A 46 12.39 -2.77 -1.37
N GLU A 47 13.32 -3.70 -1.59
CA GLU A 47 12.99 -5.09 -1.89
C GLU A 47 12.83 -5.86 -0.59
N GLU A 48 11.67 -6.50 -0.41
CA GLU A 48 11.44 -7.38 0.72
C GLU A 48 10.49 -8.54 0.34
N HIS A 49 10.88 -9.76 0.74
CA HIS A 49 10.26 -11.02 0.31
C HIS A 49 9.42 -11.71 1.39
N SER A 50 9.27 -11.11 2.58
CA SER A 50 8.42 -11.68 3.66
C SER A 50 6.94 -11.75 3.31
N PHE A 51 6.46 -10.93 2.36
CA PHE A 51 5.06 -10.90 1.94
C PHE A 51 4.95 -10.97 0.41
N PRO A 52 4.00 -11.74 -0.15
CA PRO A 52 3.80 -11.85 -1.60
C PRO A 52 3.01 -10.65 -2.16
N LEU A 53 3.41 -9.43 -1.77
CA LEU A 53 2.75 -8.17 -2.11
C LEU A 53 3.77 -7.22 -2.72
N VAL A 54 3.29 -6.36 -3.61
CA VAL A 54 4.05 -5.19 -4.06
C VAL A 54 3.22 -3.94 -3.84
N SER A 55 3.88 -2.90 -3.31
CA SER A 55 3.28 -1.59 -3.10
C SER A 55 4.09 -0.53 -3.83
N VAL A 56 3.39 0.32 -4.58
CA VAL A 56 3.96 1.45 -5.31
C VAL A 56 3.31 2.72 -4.80
N GLN A 57 4.13 3.70 -4.40
CA GLN A 57 3.67 5.01 -3.96
C GLN A 57 4.30 6.10 -4.83
N THR A 58 3.47 6.99 -5.36
CA THR A 58 3.89 8.16 -6.13
C THR A 58 3.50 9.42 -5.37
N LEU A 59 4.50 10.16 -4.91
CA LEU A 59 4.32 11.41 -4.17
C LEU A 59 4.63 12.60 -5.09
N TYR A 60 3.66 13.48 -5.23
CA TYR A 60 3.82 14.79 -5.86
C TYR A 60 3.99 15.85 -4.78
N ARG A 61 5.05 16.66 -4.89
CA ARG A 61 5.31 17.81 -4.00
C ARG A 61 4.43 19.02 -4.35
N VAL A 62 3.13 18.78 -4.46
CA VAL A 62 2.09 19.77 -4.75
C VAL A 62 0.87 19.39 -3.92
N GLY A 63 0.24 20.37 -3.26
CA GLY A 63 -0.98 20.17 -2.49
C GLY A 63 -1.86 21.42 -2.44
N ALA A 64 -2.74 21.51 -1.45
CA ALA A 64 -3.69 22.62 -1.31
C ALA A 64 -3.01 24.01 -1.16
N ARG A 65 -1.79 24.07 -0.61
CA ARG A 65 -1.01 25.32 -0.47
C ARG A 65 -0.61 25.92 -1.81
N ASP A 66 -0.47 25.08 -2.84
CA ASP A 66 0.00 25.50 -4.17
C ASP A 66 -1.14 26.02 -5.06
N GLU A 67 -2.36 26.08 -4.53
CA GLU A 67 -3.54 26.56 -5.22
C GLU A 67 -3.60 28.10 -5.28
N VAL A 68 -4.20 28.62 -6.36
CA VAL A 68 -4.39 30.06 -6.55
C VAL A 68 -5.74 30.47 -5.93
N PRO A 69 -5.83 31.60 -5.21
CA PRO A 69 -7.11 32.12 -4.73
C PRO A 69 -8.15 32.21 -5.86
N GLY A 70 -9.38 31.76 -5.58
CA GLY A 70 -10.45 31.64 -6.59
C GLY A 70 -10.38 30.37 -7.45
N ARG A 71 -9.37 29.52 -7.26
CA ARG A 71 -9.22 28.20 -7.88
C ARG A 71 -8.86 27.13 -6.83
N THR A 72 -9.55 27.17 -5.69
CA THR A 72 -9.31 26.27 -4.56
C THR A 72 -10.00 24.92 -4.76
N GLY A 73 -9.42 23.85 -4.23
CA GLY A 73 -9.88 22.46 -4.36
C GLY A 73 -9.42 21.76 -5.63
N LEU A 74 -8.55 22.38 -6.43
CA LEU A 74 -8.04 21.79 -7.67
C LEU A 74 -7.13 20.58 -7.41
N ALA A 75 -6.30 20.61 -6.37
CA ALA A 75 -5.42 19.48 -6.07
C ALA A 75 -6.25 18.23 -5.74
N HIS A 76 -7.24 18.37 -4.87
CA HIS A 76 -8.16 17.29 -4.51
C HIS A 76 -9.06 16.87 -5.70
N PHE A 77 -9.50 17.82 -6.52
CA PHE A 77 -10.24 17.51 -7.73
C PHE A 77 -9.41 16.66 -8.70
N MET A 78 -8.14 17.04 -8.95
CA MET A 78 -7.23 16.29 -9.81
C MET A 78 -6.95 14.88 -9.26
N GLU A 79 -6.82 14.74 -7.95
CA GLU A 79 -6.70 13.44 -7.29
C GLU A 79 -7.88 12.52 -7.62
N HIS A 80 -9.13 13.01 -7.49
CA HIS A 80 -10.29 12.23 -7.91
C HIS A 80 -10.30 11.89 -9.40
N MET A 81 -9.82 12.79 -10.25
CA MET A 81 -9.78 12.59 -11.70
C MET A 81 -8.72 11.56 -12.14
N ALA A 82 -7.67 11.34 -11.34
CA ALA A 82 -6.64 10.33 -11.64
C ALA A 82 -7.22 8.90 -11.78
N PHE A 83 -8.37 8.63 -11.16
CA PHE A 83 -9.05 7.34 -11.18
C PHE A 83 -10.14 7.24 -12.26
N ARG A 84 -10.34 8.27 -13.09
CA ARG A 84 -11.42 8.34 -14.09
C ARG A 84 -11.01 7.98 -15.51
N GLY A 85 -9.74 7.65 -15.71
CA GLY A 85 -9.19 7.23 -16.98
C GLY A 85 -8.00 8.08 -17.42
N SER A 86 -7.34 7.60 -18.46
CA SER A 86 -6.17 8.17 -19.12
C SER A 86 -6.24 7.86 -20.61
N GLU A 87 -5.36 8.44 -21.41
CA GLU A 87 -5.28 8.14 -22.85
C GLU A 87 -5.11 6.64 -23.14
N ARG A 88 -4.33 5.93 -22.30
CA ARG A 88 -4.09 4.48 -22.45
C ARG A 88 -5.18 3.62 -21.84
N PHE A 89 -5.81 4.07 -20.75
CA PHE A 89 -6.86 3.37 -20.03
C PHE A 89 -8.06 4.31 -19.88
N PRO A 90 -8.97 4.40 -20.86
CA PRO A 90 -9.91 5.51 -20.98
C PRO A 90 -11.05 5.52 -19.96
N ASP A 91 -11.25 4.43 -19.23
CA ASP A 91 -12.33 4.27 -18.27
C ASP A 91 -11.79 3.86 -16.88
N THR A 92 -12.71 3.54 -15.97
CA THR A 92 -12.39 3.09 -14.61
C THR A 92 -12.01 1.60 -14.53
N GLY A 93 -11.90 0.91 -15.66
CA GLY A 93 -11.66 -0.54 -15.72
C GLY A 93 -10.34 -0.96 -15.06
N LEU A 94 -9.30 -0.12 -15.16
CA LEU A 94 -8.01 -0.36 -14.49
C LEU A 94 -8.15 -0.37 -12.96
N VAL A 95 -8.94 0.56 -12.42
CA VAL A 95 -9.21 0.58 -10.97
C VAL A 95 -9.97 -0.68 -10.59
N SER A 96 -11.01 -1.05 -11.34
CA SER A 96 -11.79 -2.26 -11.09
C SER A 96 -10.96 -3.54 -11.18
N SER A 97 -9.99 -3.62 -12.11
CA SER A 97 -9.14 -4.81 -12.24
C SER A 97 -8.21 -4.99 -11.05
N ILE A 98 -7.64 -3.90 -10.50
CA ILE A 98 -6.79 -3.96 -9.31
C ILE A 98 -7.58 -4.50 -8.10
N TYR A 99 -8.79 -3.99 -7.88
CA TYR A 99 -9.65 -4.52 -6.80
C TYR A 99 -10.09 -5.96 -7.04
N ALA A 100 -10.39 -6.34 -8.30
CA ALA A 100 -10.77 -7.71 -8.63
C ALA A 100 -9.65 -8.72 -8.36
N ALA A 101 -8.39 -8.28 -8.48
CA ALA A 101 -7.20 -9.07 -8.12
C ALA A 101 -6.91 -9.08 -6.59
N GLY A 102 -7.76 -8.45 -5.76
CA GLY A 102 -7.54 -8.35 -4.32
C GLY A 102 -6.53 -7.27 -3.90
N GLY A 103 -6.17 -6.37 -4.83
CA GLY A 103 -5.37 -5.18 -4.53
C GLY A 103 -6.21 -3.96 -4.15
N GLU A 104 -5.53 -2.84 -3.97
CA GLU A 104 -6.12 -1.53 -3.78
C GLU A 104 -5.38 -0.46 -4.59
N TRP A 105 -6.08 0.61 -4.94
CA TRP A 105 -5.48 1.82 -5.51
C TRP A 105 -6.23 3.04 -5.01
N HIS A 106 -5.52 3.88 -4.26
CA HIS A 106 -6.08 5.08 -3.63
C HIS A 106 -5.13 6.27 -3.79
N GLY A 107 -5.63 7.43 -3.38
CA GLY A 107 -4.86 8.65 -3.27
C GLY A 107 -5.34 9.50 -2.13
N TYR A 108 -4.53 10.48 -1.75
CA TYR A 108 -4.93 11.53 -0.83
C TYR A 108 -4.19 12.82 -1.16
N THR A 109 -4.86 13.94 -0.91
CA THR A 109 -4.30 15.28 -1.05
C THR A 109 -4.22 15.95 0.32
N TRP A 110 -3.09 16.60 0.58
CA TRP A 110 -2.83 17.37 1.78
C TRP A 110 -2.36 18.80 1.45
N ILE A 111 -1.88 19.51 2.46
CA ILE A 111 -1.43 20.90 2.34
C ILE A 111 -0.29 21.06 1.33
N ASP A 112 0.67 20.14 1.29
CA ASP A 112 1.90 20.26 0.50
C ASP A 112 2.25 19.02 -0.32
N GLN A 113 1.33 18.06 -0.39
CA GLN A 113 1.51 16.83 -1.14
C GLN A 113 0.20 16.25 -1.67
N THR A 114 0.31 15.53 -2.77
CA THR A 114 -0.70 14.60 -3.26
C THR A 114 0.00 13.28 -3.52
N THR A 115 -0.50 12.21 -2.92
CA THR A 115 0.09 10.88 -3.00
C THR A 115 -0.91 9.91 -3.60
N TYR A 116 -0.44 9.08 -4.52
CA TYR A 116 -1.19 7.93 -5.05
C TYR A 116 -0.46 6.66 -4.65
N PHE A 117 -1.19 5.63 -4.22
CA PHE A 117 -0.60 4.36 -3.84
C PHE A 117 -1.44 3.19 -4.31
N SER A 118 -0.77 2.14 -4.78
CA SER A 118 -1.42 0.89 -5.12
C SER A 118 -0.64 -0.27 -4.52
N THR A 119 -1.37 -1.22 -3.96
CA THR A 119 -0.83 -2.45 -3.40
C THR A 119 -1.57 -3.62 -4.03
N ALA A 120 -0.86 -4.62 -4.53
CA ALA A 120 -1.44 -5.80 -5.15
C ALA A 120 -0.59 -7.06 -4.89
N PRO A 121 -1.16 -8.26 -5.05
CA PRO A 121 -0.39 -9.50 -5.04
C PRO A 121 0.70 -9.49 -6.12
N VAL A 122 1.87 -10.06 -5.80
CA VAL A 122 3.01 -10.13 -6.74
C VAL A 122 2.68 -10.87 -8.04
N ALA A 123 1.69 -11.77 -8.02
CA ALA A 123 1.21 -12.51 -9.19
C ALA A 123 0.67 -11.61 -10.31
N GLU A 124 0.31 -10.36 -10.01
CA GLU A 124 -0.23 -9.39 -10.97
C GLU A 124 0.86 -8.58 -11.71
N LEU A 125 2.14 -8.76 -11.37
CA LEU A 125 3.24 -7.98 -11.97
C LEU A 125 3.84 -8.57 -13.25
N GLY A 126 3.41 -9.76 -13.66
CA GLY A 126 3.88 -10.47 -14.86
C GLY A 126 4.72 -11.70 -14.55
#